data_AF-A0A0E0BV42-F1
#
_entry.id   AF-A0A0E0BV42-F1
#
_cell.length_a   1.000
_cell.length_b   1.000
_cell.length_c   1.000
_cell.angle_alpha   90.00
_cell.angle_beta   90.00
_cell.angle_gamma   90.00
#
_symmetry.space_group_name_H-M   'P 1'
#
loop_
_entity.id
_entity.type
_entity.pdbx_description
1 polymer ?
#
loop_
_entity_poly.entity_id
_entity_poly.type
_entity_poly.pdbx_seq_one_letter_code
_entity_poly.pdbx_strand_id
1 'polypeptide(L)'
;MEAAESLEYELQKEVSNIMIQSYITSMRREFETKLWENQNCISTLNKNWKEKISKIAALRDELSTIYSVVSASESGVFSSHGSHEKVEELNFLKMKDDNESSITERTTDSGELMFDIPDFSLLKHMPSEEVTNFLKSEWLKLRRQHESELHEKTEELFRLKREFAKDIALLPSRKERELEIIKSKLLQSISKLDEITSREDNPYCDNYDDAEVCGFEDRIGSLLHENEQLQGLLADKKMVAKHLSLQVLDAERKMAQHSLSELKLVKQVEKLSHELEDLKIESHIKDLLELSTLREVFDNYENHIDDANQEETFLRELLVEKEEQLSIMYEDRQKLKYENNQLVAIAGSTLMQHHEQVNLVNDLTNFREKVCEQELLILESKSESNSMKSSLYEALQQINVCKQEIHGLTDNLTAMSIALEEAKEQNASLDATIQEMKKTSAPSINSHKGQAGHLEYALVSMEKLSKSYSDFESRLAQSMKRNEIRLTNIICQFNPLVQQVAVLKKKEFWYKQILEIKCSNLQKAEAEVDILGDEVDALLSILGKIYIALDHYSPVLKHYPGVTEILNLVQKALKGESI
;
A
#
# COMPACT_ATOMS: atom_id res chain seq x y z
N MET A 1 7.90 -30.60 -13.46
CA MET A 1 9.08 -31.36 -13.92
C MET A 1 9.53 -32.30 -12.82
N GLU A 2 9.94 -31.78 -11.67
CA GLU A 2 10.42 -32.52 -10.47
C GLU A 2 9.71 -33.85 -10.16
N ALA A 3 8.37 -33.91 -10.24
CA ALA A 3 7.60 -35.13 -9.98
C ALA A 3 7.89 -36.31 -10.95
N ALA A 4 8.34 -36.03 -12.18
CA ALA A 4 8.79 -37.05 -13.13
C ALA A 4 10.24 -37.48 -12.86
N GLU A 5 11.12 -36.52 -12.62
CA GLU A 5 12.55 -36.74 -12.30
C GLU A 5 12.71 -37.56 -11.00
N SER A 6 11.87 -37.31 -9.99
CA SER A 6 11.82 -38.10 -8.75
C SER A 6 11.43 -39.57 -9.00
N LEU A 7 10.45 -39.80 -9.88
CA LEU A 7 9.97 -41.15 -10.22
C LEU A 7 11.03 -41.92 -11.05
N GLU A 8 11.71 -41.25 -11.98
CA GLU A 8 12.78 -41.83 -12.78
C GLU A 8 13.98 -42.23 -11.91
N TYR A 9 14.38 -41.39 -10.94
CA TYR A 9 15.42 -41.71 -9.97
C TYR A 9 15.05 -42.89 -9.06
N GLU A 10 13.80 -42.98 -8.58
CA GLU A 10 13.34 -44.10 -7.76
C GLU A 10 13.29 -45.41 -8.56
N LEU A 11 12.84 -45.38 -9.82
CA LEU A 11 12.88 -46.52 -10.74
C LEU A 11 14.32 -46.99 -11.02
N GLN A 12 15.23 -46.06 -11.32
CA GLN A 12 16.65 -46.36 -11.61
C GLN A 12 17.36 -46.99 -10.41
N LYS A 13 17.05 -46.52 -9.20
CA LYS A 13 17.54 -47.07 -7.93
C LYS A 13 17.04 -48.49 -7.71
N GLU A 14 15.76 -48.78 -7.96
CA GLU A 14 15.21 -50.12 -7.74
C GLU A 14 15.69 -51.13 -8.79
N VAL A 15 15.81 -50.74 -10.05
CA VAL A 15 16.44 -51.57 -11.10
C VAL A 15 17.90 -51.90 -10.73
N SER A 16 18.62 -50.94 -10.15
CA SER A 16 20.00 -51.14 -9.67
C SER A 16 20.07 -52.10 -8.47
N ASN A 17 19.16 -51.98 -7.49
CA ASN A 17 19.01 -52.95 -6.38
C ASN A 17 18.81 -54.38 -6.91
N ILE A 18 17.87 -54.56 -7.85
CA ILE A 18 17.52 -55.87 -8.42
C ILE A 18 18.71 -56.49 -9.16
N MET A 19 19.44 -55.70 -9.96
CA MET A 19 20.65 -56.18 -10.66
C MET A 19 21.74 -56.62 -9.67
N ILE A 20 22.01 -55.83 -8.63
CA ILE A 20 23.03 -56.14 -7.61
C ILE A 20 22.66 -57.40 -6.83
N GLN A 21 21.41 -57.53 -6.38
CA GLN A 21 20.93 -58.72 -5.66
C GLN A 21 20.95 -59.98 -6.55
N SER A 22 20.56 -59.87 -7.82
CA SER A 22 20.65 -60.97 -8.79
C SER A 22 22.08 -61.46 -8.98
N TYR A 23 23.03 -60.53 -9.16
CA TYR A 23 24.45 -60.83 -9.30
C TYR A 23 25.04 -61.52 -8.07
N ILE A 24 24.81 -60.96 -6.87
CA ILE A 24 25.27 -61.55 -5.59
C ILE A 24 24.69 -62.96 -5.39
N THR A 25 23.40 -63.16 -5.73
CA THR A 25 22.73 -64.46 -5.61
C THR A 25 23.28 -65.48 -6.61
N SER A 26 23.65 -65.06 -7.82
CA SER A 26 24.28 -65.93 -8.81
C SER A 26 25.68 -66.36 -8.39
N MET A 27 26.52 -65.41 -7.96
CA MET A 27 27.88 -65.67 -7.45
C MET A 27 27.86 -66.64 -6.26
N ARG A 28 26.95 -66.43 -5.31
CA ARG A 28 26.75 -67.33 -4.15
C ARG A 28 26.50 -68.77 -4.60
N ARG A 29 25.52 -68.97 -5.51
CA ARG A 29 25.13 -70.29 -6.00
C ARG A 29 26.28 -70.99 -6.74
N GLU A 30 27.08 -70.26 -7.50
CA GLU A 30 28.24 -70.82 -8.21
C GLU A 30 29.32 -71.32 -7.23
N PHE A 31 29.62 -70.55 -6.18
CA PHE A 31 30.55 -70.98 -5.13
C PHE A 31 30.03 -72.17 -4.33
N GLU A 32 28.75 -72.16 -3.93
CA GLU A 32 28.10 -73.29 -3.24
C GLU A 32 28.14 -74.57 -4.10
N THR A 33 27.92 -74.47 -5.42
CA THR A 33 28.01 -75.61 -6.35
C THR A 33 29.44 -76.15 -6.42
N LYS A 34 30.45 -75.30 -6.63
CA LYS A 34 31.87 -75.69 -6.70
C LYS A 34 32.38 -76.29 -5.39
N LEU A 35 31.94 -75.78 -4.24
CA LEU A 35 32.24 -76.37 -2.93
C LEU A 35 31.67 -77.79 -2.81
N TRP A 36 30.42 -78.00 -3.25
CA TRP A 36 29.78 -79.32 -3.19
C TRP A 36 30.41 -80.33 -4.16
N GLU A 37 30.80 -79.90 -5.36
CA GLU A 37 31.58 -80.71 -6.32
C GLU A 37 32.93 -81.12 -5.73
N ASN A 38 33.70 -80.17 -5.18
CA ASN A 38 34.98 -80.45 -4.53
C ASN A 38 34.83 -81.42 -3.34
N GLN A 39 33.82 -81.21 -2.48
CA GLN A 39 33.52 -82.09 -1.36
C GLN A 39 33.24 -83.53 -1.82
N ASN A 40 32.50 -83.70 -2.90
CA ASN A 40 32.24 -85.00 -3.50
C ASN A 40 33.52 -85.64 -4.08
N CYS A 41 34.34 -84.89 -4.82
CA CYS A 41 35.63 -85.37 -5.33
C CYS A 41 36.55 -85.85 -4.19
N ILE A 42 36.69 -85.08 -3.11
CA ILE A 42 37.45 -85.46 -1.92
C ILE A 42 36.87 -86.73 -1.29
N SER A 43 35.54 -86.83 -1.14
CA SER A 43 34.89 -88.02 -0.55
C SER A 43 35.11 -89.30 -1.38
N THR A 44 35.12 -89.19 -2.71
CA THR A 44 35.35 -90.32 -3.62
C THR A 44 36.83 -90.73 -3.67
N LEU A 45 37.74 -89.77 -3.62
CA LEU A 45 39.18 -90.02 -3.51
C LEU A 45 39.51 -90.74 -2.20
N ASN A 46 38.94 -90.28 -1.07
CA ASN A 46 39.18 -90.89 0.24
C ASN A 46 38.63 -92.33 0.33
N LYS A 47 37.43 -92.59 -0.22
CA LYS A 47 36.90 -93.96 -0.35
C LYS A 47 37.81 -94.89 -1.17
N ASN A 48 38.30 -94.42 -2.32
CA ASN A 48 39.23 -95.15 -3.19
C ASN A 48 40.59 -95.39 -2.49
N TRP A 49 41.07 -94.42 -1.73
CA TRP A 49 42.31 -94.53 -0.94
C TRP A 49 42.18 -95.59 0.17
N LYS A 50 41.08 -95.57 0.95
CA LYS A 50 40.82 -96.58 1.98
C LYS A 50 40.68 -97.98 1.39
N GLU A 51 39.97 -98.14 0.27
CA GLU A 51 39.87 -99.43 -0.43
C GLU A 51 41.24 -99.96 -0.88
N LYS A 52 42.15 -99.08 -1.31
CA LYS A 52 43.53 -99.44 -1.66
C LYS A 52 44.37 -99.83 -0.44
N ILE A 53 44.26 -99.13 0.68
CA ILE A 53 44.97 -99.53 1.92
C ILE A 53 44.44 -100.87 2.43
N SER A 54 43.12 -101.11 2.43
CA SER A 54 42.57 -102.42 2.81
C SER A 54 43.09 -103.57 1.93
N LYS A 55 43.34 -103.32 0.63
CA LYS A 55 43.97 -104.29 -0.28
C LYS A 55 45.47 -104.48 0.00
N ILE A 56 46.18 -103.44 0.43
CA ILE A 56 47.59 -103.51 0.84
C ILE A 56 47.73 -104.29 2.16
N ALA A 57 46.83 -104.08 3.12
CA ALA A 57 46.76 -104.85 4.37
C ALA A 57 46.50 -106.35 4.11
N ALA A 58 45.58 -106.69 3.22
CA ALA A 58 45.33 -108.08 2.83
C ALA A 58 46.57 -108.75 2.21
N LEU A 59 47.25 -108.07 1.27
CA LEU A 59 48.51 -108.56 0.67
C LEU A 59 49.63 -108.71 1.71
N ARG A 60 49.67 -107.83 2.72
CA ARG A 60 50.61 -107.90 3.84
C ARG A 60 50.37 -109.14 4.69
N ASP A 61 49.13 -109.48 5.00
CA ASP A 61 48.79 -110.64 5.82
C ASP A 61 48.95 -111.96 5.04
N GLU A 62 48.67 -111.97 3.74
CA GLU A 62 49.06 -113.07 2.84
C GLU A 62 50.59 -113.28 2.87
N LEU A 63 51.38 -112.21 2.76
CA LEU A 63 52.85 -112.28 2.78
C LEU A 63 53.40 -112.71 4.14
N SER A 64 52.76 -112.29 5.24
CA SER A 64 53.05 -112.75 6.61
C SER A 64 52.71 -114.24 6.80
N THR A 65 51.66 -114.73 6.14
CA THR A 65 51.30 -116.16 6.12
C THR A 65 52.32 -116.98 5.32
N ILE A 66 52.83 -116.45 4.20
CA ILE A 66 53.94 -117.09 3.47
C ILE A 66 55.22 -117.08 4.32
N TYR A 67 55.51 -115.99 5.05
CA TYR A 67 56.67 -115.92 5.95
C TYR A 67 56.62 -116.97 7.06
N SER A 68 55.46 -117.17 7.69
CA SER A 68 55.31 -118.18 8.75
C SER A 68 55.44 -119.61 8.22
N VAL A 69 54.90 -119.92 7.03
CA VAL A 69 55.09 -121.23 6.38
C VAL A 69 56.55 -121.49 6.00
N VAL A 70 57.23 -120.50 5.42
CA VAL A 70 58.68 -120.60 5.08
C VAL A 70 59.53 -120.77 6.34
N SER A 71 59.17 -120.12 7.45
CA SER A 71 59.87 -120.24 8.73
C SER A 71 59.56 -121.56 9.46
N ALA A 72 58.36 -122.13 9.28
CA ALA A 72 57.97 -123.42 9.86
C ALA A 72 58.61 -124.63 9.16
N SER A 73 59.09 -124.46 7.92
CA SER A 73 59.63 -125.54 7.07
C SER A 73 60.93 -126.18 7.59
N GLU A 74 61.51 -125.68 8.69
CA GLU A 74 62.71 -126.22 9.35
C GLU A 74 62.41 -127.23 10.47
N SER A 75 61.13 -127.40 10.87
CA SER A 75 60.75 -128.31 11.97
C SER A 75 60.04 -129.57 11.46
N GLY A 76 60.77 -130.67 11.28
CA GLY A 76 60.26 -131.85 10.58
C GLY A 76 60.89 -133.21 10.88
N VAL A 77 60.70 -133.72 12.12
CA VAL A 77 60.82 -135.16 12.50
C VAL A 77 62.28 -135.69 12.52
N PHE A 78 62.82 -136.36 13.55
CA PHE A 78 62.26 -137.40 14.42
C PHE A 78 62.47 -137.16 15.94
N SER A 79 61.63 -137.84 16.73
CA SER A 79 61.62 -137.85 18.20
C SER A 79 62.40 -139.01 18.84
N SER A 80 62.95 -138.82 20.03
CA SER A 80 62.96 -139.87 21.07
C SER A 80 63.07 -139.29 22.50
N HIS A 81 62.72 -140.10 23.49
CA HIS A 81 62.49 -139.75 24.89
C HIS A 81 63.76 -139.34 25.68
N GLY A 82 63.61 -138.42 26.65
CA GLY A 82 64.62 -138.10 27.67
C GLY A 82 64.05 -137.20 28.77
N SER A 83 64.24 -137.57 30.05
CA SER A 83 63.54 -136.97 31.19
C SER A 83 64.38 -135.99 32.03
N HIS A 84 63.70 -134.95 32.53
CA HIS A 84 63.93 -134.27 33.83
C HIS A 84 65.11 -133.29 34.02
N GLU A 85 64.80 -132.25 34.81
CA GLU A 85 65.63 -131.42 35.71
C GLU A 85 66.78 -130.49 35.23
N LYS A 86 66.48 -129.19 35.37
CA LYS A 86 67.17 -128.17 36.21
C LYS A 86 68.60 -127.66 35.88
N VAL A 87 68.63 -126.34 35.63
CA VAL A 87 69.30 -125.29 36.45
C VAL A 87 70.75 -124.84 36.14
N GLU A 88 70.91 -123.51 36.21
CA GLU A 88 72.12 -122.66 36.43
C GLU A 88 73.27 -122.57 35.40
N GLU A 89 73.25 -121.43 34.69
CA GLU A 89 74.28 -120.35 34.73
C GLU A 89 75.65 -120.43 34.03
N LEU A 90 76.08 -119.21 33.62
CA LEU A 90 77.43 -118.78 33.17
C LEU A 90 78.03 -119.43 31.89
N ASN A 91 79.02 -118.84 31.19
CA ASN A 91 79.24 -117.44 30.75
C ASN A 91 80.45 -117.40 29.77
N PHE A 92 80.62 -116.31 29.00
CA PHE A 92 81.80 -116.03 28.14
C PHE A 92 82.09 -117.07 27.00
N LEU A 93 83.00 -116.87 26.02
CA LEU A 93 83.88 -115.75 25.60
C LEU A 93 83.92 -115.83 24.03
N LYS A 94 83.36 -114.88 23.24
CA LYS A 94 83.87 -113.55 22.84
C LYS A 94 84.86 -113.58 21.65
N MET A 95 84.50 -112.86 20.56
CA MET A 95 85.33 -112.52 19.36
C MET A 95 85.64 -113.67 18.37
N LYS A 96 85.90 -113.47 17.07
CA LYS A 96 85.66 -112.39 16.06
C LYS A 96 86.19 -112.95 14.70
N ASP A 97 85.91 -112.35 13.55
CA ASP A 97 86.94 -111.80 12.65
C ASP A 97 86.44 -111.39 11.27
N ASP A 98 87.16 -110.43 10.69
CA ASP A 98 87.28 -110.23 9.24
C ASP A 98 88.69 -109.69 8.97
N ASN A 99 89.41 -110.37 8.06
CA ASN A 99 90.59 -110.06 7.23
C ASN A 99 91.54 -108.87 7.57
N GLU A 100 92.86 -108.92 7.30
CA GLU A 100 93.45 -109.17 5.97
C GLU A 100 94.96 -109.56 5.99
N SER A 101 95.42 -110.27 4.93
CA SER A 101 96.82 -110.55 4.51
C SER A 101 97.68 -111.55 5.34
N SER A 102 98.62 -112.36 4.78
CA SER A 102 98.84 -112.86 3.40
C SER A 102 100.03 -113.87 3.34
N ILE A 103 100.04 -114.84 2.39
CA ILE A 103 101.25 -115.46 1.74
C ILE A 103 102.10 -116.42 2.66
N THR A 104 102.65 -117.61 2.30
CA THR A 104 102.94 -118.37 1.04
C THR A 104 102.96 -119.92 1.23
N GLU A 105 102.85 -120.69 0.13
CA GLU A 105 103.46 -122.01 -0.26
C GLU A 105 103.90 -123.09 0.78
N ARG A 106 103.48 -124.39 0.68
CA ARG A 106 103.92 -125.53 -0.19
C ARG A 106 105.33 -126.10 0.16
N THR A 107 105.67 -127.41 0.04
CA THR A 107 105.17 -128.51 -0.85
C THR A 107 105.36 -129.94 -0.23
N THR A 108 104.93 -130.98 -0.98
CA THR A 108 104.94 -132.44 -0.73
C THR A 108 106.27 -133.17 -1.03
N ASP A 109 106.43 -134.45 -0.59
CA ASP A 109 106.66 -135.61 -1.51
C ASP A 109 106.38 -137.02 -0.87
N SER A 110 106.61 -138.12 -1.60
CA SER A 110 106.06 -139.49 -1.38
C SER A 110 106.99 -140.69 -1.77
N GLY A 111 106.64 -141.91 -1.33
CA GLY A 111 107.10 -143.23 -1.90
C GLY A 111 108.28 -143.93 -1.21
N GLU A 112 108.59 -145.23 -1.44
CA GLU A 112 107.80 -146.40 -1.91
C GLU A 112 108.53 -147.73 -1.51
N LEU A 113 107.95 -148.90 -1.82
CA LEU A 113 108.35 -150.28 -1.44
C LEU A 113 109.63 -150.85 -2.10
N MET A 114 110.29 -151.80 -1.40
CA MET A 114 110.78 -153.05 -2.02
C MET A 114 110.92 -154.21 -1.01
N PHE A 115 110.82 -155.45 -1.50
CA PHE A 115 111.04 -156.73 -0.79
C PHE A 115 112.29 -157.46 -1.34
N ASP A 116 112.89 -158.35 -0.54
CA ASP A 116 113.81 -159.40 -1.01
C ASP A 116 113.16 -160.80 -0.97
N ILE A 117 113.54 -161.65 -1.93
CA ILE A 117 113.02 -163.02 -2.11
C ILE A 117 114.15 -164.04 -1.85
N PRO A 118 113.92 -165.16 -1.12
CA PRO A 118 114.94 -166.18 -0.91
C PRO A 118 115.41 -166.85 -2.21
N ASP A 119 116.72 -167.08 -2.36
CA ASP A 119 117.26 -167.89 -3.45
C ASP A 119 117.08 -169.39 -3.18
N PHE A 120 116.43 -170.09 -4.11
CA PHE A 120 116.10 -171.51 -4.03
C PHE A 120 117.27 -172.43 -4.44
N SER A 121 118.42 -171.87 -4.84
CA SER A 121 119.61 -172.62 -5.28
C SER A 121 120.13 -173.66 -4.27
N LEU A 122 119.95 -173.42 -2.96
CA LEU A 122 120.32 -174.32 -1.86
C LEU A 122 119.57 -175.67 -1.86
N LEU A 123 118.34 -175.72 -2.37
CA LEU A 123 117.46 -176.89 -2.21
C LEU A 123 117.88 -178.10 -3.07
N LYS A 124 118.86 -177.94 -3.97
CA LYS A 124 119.32 -179.00 -4.89
C LYS A 124 120.13 -180.13 -4.22
N HIS A 125 120.51 -179.94 -2.96
CA HIS A 125 121.33 -180.90 -2.18
C HIS A 125 120.69 -181.36 -0.86
N MET A 126 119.47 -180.93 -0.54
CA MET A 126 118.73 -181.40 0.64
C MET A 126 117.92 -182.68 0.36
N PRO A 127 117.80 -183.60 1.32
CA PRO A 127 116.85 -184.71 1.24
C PRO A 127 115.40 -184.19 1.22
N SER A 128 114.50 -184.93 0.56
CA SER A 128 113.12 -184.54 0.25
C SER A 128 112.27 -184.10 1.47
N GLU A 129 112.62 -184.57 2.66
CA GLU A 129 111.89 -184.32 3.91
C GLU A 129 112.29 -182.98 4.55
N GLU A 130 113.52 -182.51 4.34
CA GLU A 130 113.94 -181.17 4.76
C GLU A 130 113.41 -180.10 3.79
N VAL A 131 113.41 -180.38 2.48
CA VAL A 131 112.81 -179.53 1.45
C VAL A 131 111.33 -179.25 1.74
N THR A 132 110.55 -180.28 2.09
CA THR A 132 109.12 -180.14 2.37
C THR A 132 108.84 -179.44 3.70
N ASN A 133 109.73 -179.56 4.70
CA ASN A 133 109.64 -178.80 5.94
C ASN A 133 110.01 -177.31 5.75
N PHE A 134 111.03 -177.00 4.95
CA PHE A 134 111.37 -175.61 4.56
C PHE A 134 110.23 -174.94 3.79
N LEU A 135 109.66 -175.61 2.79
CA LEU A 135 108.51 -175.08 2.05
C LEU A 135 107.28 -174.87 2.94
N LYS A 136 107.03 -175.77 3.92
CA LYS A 136 105.99 -175.55 4.95
C LYS A 136 106.27 -174.33 5.81
N SER A 137 107.50 -174.10 6.24
CA SER A 137 107.83 -172.98 7.14
C SER A 137 107.68 -171.64 6.43
N GLU A 138 108.20 -171.48 5.21
CA GLU A 138 108.02 -170.26 4.42
C GLU A 138 106.55 -170.05 3.98
N TRP A 139 105.79 -171.11 3.65
CA TRP A 139 104.35 -170.97 3.40
C TRP A 139 103.58 -170.45 4.64
N LEU A 140 103.92 -170.94 5.84
CA LEU A 140 103.38 -170.46 7.11
C LEU A 140 103.82 -169.03 7.48
N LYS A 141 104.86 -168.51 6.83
CA LYS A 141 105.41 -167.18 7.01
C LYS A 141 104.74 -166.19 6.06
N LEU A 142 104.70 -166.50 4.75
CA LEU A 142 103.91 -165.77 3.75
C LEU A 142 102.43 -165.68 4.15
N ARG A 143 101.83 -166.78 4.64
CA ARG A 143 100.44 -166.76 5.10
C ARG A 143 100.20 -165.72 6.19
N ARG A 144 101.03 -165.71 7.25
CA ARG A 144 100.91 -164.72 8.34
C ARG A 144 101.13 -163.30 7.86
N GLN A 145 102.04 -163.09 6.90
CA GLN A 145 102.28 -161.76 6.34
C GLN A 145 101.07 -161.24 5.55
N HIS A 146 100.48 -162.07 4.69
CA HIS A 146 99.26 -161.73 3.95
C HIS A 146 98.06 -161.49 4.90
N GLU A 147 97.95 -162.28 5.96
CA GLU A 147 96.90 -162.14 6.99
C GLU A 147 97.08 -160.84 7.81
N SER A 148 98.31 -160.35 7.98
CA SER A 148 98.64 -159.05 8.59
C SER A 148 98.34 -157.88 7.65
N GLU A 149 98.77 -157.94 6.39
CA GLU A 149 98.57 -156.89 5.39
C GLU A 149 97.08 -156.68 5.09
N LEU A 150 96.31 -157.77 5.04
CA LEU A 150 94.86 -157.73 4.87
C LEU A 150 94.14 -157.12 6.08
N HIS A 151 94.67 -157.28 7.30
CA HIS A 151 94.15 -156.61 8.49
C HIS A 151 94.46 -155.10 8.45
N GLU A 152 95.68 -154.70 8.10
CA GLU A 152 96.07 -153.30 7.96
C GLU A 152 95.21 -152.57 6.92
N LYS A 153 95.05 -153.12 5.72
CA LYS A 153 94.20 -152.53 4.66
C LYS A 153 92.72 -152.47 5.04
N THR A 154 92.26 -153.36 5.91
CA THR A 154 90.89 -153.30 6.46
C THR A 154 90.74 -152.10 7.41
N GLU A 155 91.70 -151.84 8.29
CA GLU A 155 91.63 -150.71 9.21
C GLU A 155 91.86 -149.37 8.50
N GLU A 156 92.68 -149.32 7.43
CA GLU A 156 92.77 -148.15 6.55
C GLU A 156 91.40 -147.78 5.94
N LEU A 157 90.63 -148.77 5.50
CA LEU A 157 89.29 -148.56 4.95
C LEU A 157 88.30 -148.06 6.01
N PHE A 158 88.37 -148.56 7.25
CA PHE A 158 87.57 -148.04 8.36
C PHE A 158 88.04 -146.66 8.88
N ARG A 159 89.31 -146.28 8.65
CA ARG A 159 89.82 -144.92 8.88
C ARG A 159 89.25 -143.96 7.85
N LEU A 160 89.41 -144.26 6.55
CA LEU A 160 88.92 -143.42 5.46
C LEU A 160 87.39 -143.24 5.51
N LYS A 161 86.65 -144.30 5.86
CA LYS A 161 85.18 -144.25 6.04
C LYS A 161 84.74 -143.40 7.24
N ARG A 162 85.59 -143.23 8.27
CA ARG A 162 85.37 -142.30 9.39
C ARG A 162 85.66 -140.85 9.03
N GLU A 163 86.52 -140.60 8.06
CA GLU A 163 86.84 -139.24 7.57
C GLU A 163 85.79 -138.75 6.56
N PHE A 164 85.42 -139.59 5.58
CA PHE A 164 84.34 -139.27 4.63
C PHE A 164 82.99 -139.00 5.32
N ALA A 165 82.74 -139.64 6.47
CA ALA A 165 81.56 -139.38 7.30
C ALA A 165 81.62 -138.05 8.08
N LYS A 166 82.82 -137.50 8.33
CA LYS A 166 83.00 -136.17 8.95
C LYS A 166 82.87 -135.05 7.94
N ASP A 167 83.40 -135.22 6.73
CA ASP A 167 83.32 -134.20 5.68
C ASP A 167 81.86 -133.93 5.25
N ILE A 168 81.02 -134.97 5.21
CA ILE A 168 79.56 -134.82 4.98
C ILE A 168 78.87 -134.09 6.15
N ALA A 169 79.40 -134.17 7.38
CA ALA A 169 78.84 -133.53 8.56
C ALA A 169 79.27 -132.05 8.73
N LEU A 170 80.09 -131.51 7.82
CA LEU A 170 80.66 -130.15 7.92
C LEU A 170 80.27 -129.20 6.76
N LEU A 171 79.34 -129.59 5.89
CA LEU A 171 78.78 -128.72 4.84
C LEU A 171 77.26 -128.46 5.03
N PRO A 172 76.88 -127.29 5.59
CA PRO A 172 75.55 -126.72 5.40
C PRO A 172 75.32 -126.48 3.89
N SER A 173 74.24 -127.03 3.34
CA SER A 173 74.08 -127.05 1.88
C SER A 173 73.69 -125.69 1.32
N ARG A 174 74.14 -125.37 0.10
CA ARG A 174 74.03 -124.06 -0.58
C ARG A 174 72.62 -123.43 -0.58
N LYS A 175 71.57 -124.25 -0.46
CA LYS A 175 70.15 -123.84 -0.42
C LYS A 175 69.77 -123.07 0.85
N GLU A 176 70.41 -123.35 1.97
CA GLU A 176 70.05 -122.80 3.29
C GLU A 176 70.33 -121.29 3.36
N ARG A 177 71.45 -120.86 2.76
CA ARG A 177 71.79 -119.43 2.57
C ARG A 177 70.81 -118.72 1.63
N GLU A 178 70.29 -119.41 0.62
CA GLU A 178 69.30 -118.85 -0.32
C GLU A 178 67.93 -118.69 0.36
N LEU A 179 67.54 -119.64 1.22
CA LEU A 179 66.34 -119.55 2.05
C LEU A 179 66.40 -118.34 3.00
N GLU A 180 67.53 -118.11 3.67
CA GLU A 180 67.70 -117.00 4.62
C GLU A 180 67.69 -115.61 3.93
N ILE A 181 68.21 -115.54 2.70
CA ILE A 181 68.09 -114.35 1.83
C ILE A 181 66.62 -114.12 1.39
N ILE A 182 65.81 -115.18 1.26
CA ILE A 182 64.38 -115.06 0.98
C ILE A 182 63.60 -114.62 2.23
N LYS A 183 63.84 -115.25 3.40
CA LYS A 183 63.23 -114.85 4.69
C LYS A 183 63.43 -113.36 4.98
N SER A 184 64.69 -112.90 4.92
CA SER A 184 65.05 -111.49 5.18
C SER A 184 64.43 -110.50 4.18
N LYS A 185 64.33 -110.85 2.90
CA LYS A 185 63.62 -110.04 1.88
C LYS A 185 62.11 -110.03 2.07
N LEU A 186 61.50 -111.14 2.49
CA LEU A 186 60.07 -111.17 2.83
C LEU A 186 59.80 -110.27 4.03
N LEU A 187 60.59 -110.39 5.11
CA LEU A 187 60.45 -109.59 6.32
C LEU A 187 60.60 -108.08 6.04
N GLN A 188 61.59 -107.69 5.22
CA GLN A 188 61.72 -106.29 4.77
C GLN A 188 60.53 -105.82 3.91
N SER A 189 59.91 -106.73 3.15
CA SER A 189 58.74 -106.40 2.32
C SER A 189 57.47 -106.23 3.18
N ILE A 190 57.26 -107.11 4.17
CA ILE A 190 56.19 -106.97 5.17
C ILE A 190 56.37 -105.64 5.93
N SER A 191 57.57 -105.33 6.41
CA SER A 191 57.86 -104.07 7.11
C SER A 191 57.56 -102.81 6.29
N LYS A 192 57.73 -102.85 4.96
CA LYS A 192 57.36 -101.73 4.06
C LYS A 192 55.85 -101.64 3.81
N LEU A 193 55.15 -102.77 3.79
CA LEU A 193 53.69 -102.78 3.72
C LEU A 193 53.08 -102.32 5.06
N ASP A 194 53.72 -102.64 6.19
CA ASP A 194 53.38 -102.12 7.51
C ASP A 194 53.58 -100.60 7.58
N GLU A 195 54.68 -100.05 7.07
CA GLU A 195 54.90 -98.58 6.97
C GLU A 195 53.81 -97.87 6.13
N ILE A 196 53.34 -98.51 5.06
CA ILE A 196 52.25 -97.97 4.22
C ILE A 196 50.88 -98.10 4.91
N THR A 197 50.66 -99.17 5.68
CA THR A 197 49.37 -99.47 6.32
C THR A 197 49.20 -98.72 7.64
N SER A 198 50.25 -98.58 8.46
CA SER A 198 50.24 -97.75 9.69
C SER A 198 50.02 -96.26 9.41
N ARG A 199 50.10 -95.85 8.14
CA ARG A 199 49.70 -94.51 7.70
C ARG A 199 48.19 -94.27 7.73
N GLU A 200 47.38 -95.31 8.00
CA GLU A 200 45.94 -95.18 8.23
C GLU A 200 45.59 -94.58 9.62
N ASP A 201 46.50 -94.67 10.60
CA ASP A 201 46.31 -94.16 11.98
C ASP A 201 46.68 -92.67 12.17
N ASN A 202 46.86 -91.89 11.09
CA ASN A 202 47.09 -90.44 11.19
C ASN A 202 45.83 -89.64 10.83
N PRO A 203 45.02 -89.20 11.81
CA PRO A 203 43.89 -88.29 11.57
C PRO A 203 44.43 -86.90 11.19
N TYR A 204 44.61 -86.68 9.89
CA TYR A 204 45.17 -85.46 9.30
C TYR A 204 44.19 -84.26 9.33
N CYS A 205 43.69 -83.90 10.53
CA CYS A 205 42.82 -82.75 10.75
C CYS A 205 42.76 -82.33 12.24
N ASP A 206 43.89 -81.90 12.83
CA ASP A 206 43.87 -81.20 14.14
C ASP A 206 45.13 -80.37 14.45
N ASN A 207 45.92 -79.99 13.42
CA ASN A 207 47.06 -79.07 13.56
C ASN A 207 47.11 -78.11 12.35
N TYR A 208 46.21 -77.12 12.35
CA TYR A 208 46.61 -75.77 11.95
C TYR A 208 47.21 -75.10 13.20
N ASP A 209 48.15 -74.17 13.04
CA ASP A 209 48.71 -73.45 14.17
C ASP A 209 47.60 -72.67 14.91
N ASP A 210 47.38 -73.03 16.17
CA ASP A 210 46.41 -72.38 17.08
C ASP A 210 46.60 -70.86 17.10
N ALA A 211 47.85 -70.39 16.95
CA ALA A 211 48.20 -68.98 16.84
C ALA A 211 47.65 -68.27 15.57
N GLU A 212 47.55 -68.95 14.42
CA GLU A 212 46.90 -68.36 13.23
C GLU A 212 45.38 -68.39 13.36
N VAL A 213 44.81 -69.49 13.87
CA VAL A 213 43.35 -69.62 14.06
C VAL A 213 42.84 -68.61 15.09
N CYS A 214 43.48 -68.52 16.27
CA CYS A 214 43.20 -67.46 17.24
C CYS A 214 43.44 -66.06 16.65
N GLY A 215 44.49 -65.87 15.84
CA GLY A 215 44.73 -64.60 15.15
C GLY A 215 43.60 -64.19 14.17
N PHE A 216 42.91 -65.16 13.58
CA PHE A 216 41.69 -64.91 12.81
C PHE A 216 40.45 -64.73 13.69
N GLU A 217 40.28 -65.49 14.77
CA GLU A 217 39.15 -65.33 15.71
C GLU A 217 39.21 -63.98 16.45
N ASP A 218 40.35 -63.58 16.99
CA ASP A 218 40.56 -62.26 17.61
C ASP A 218 40.25 -61.12 16.63
N ARG A 219 40.62 -61.29 15.35
CA ARG A 219 40.35 -60.30 14.31
C ARG A 219 38.88 -60.29 13.89
N ILE A 220 38.22 -61.43 13.83
CA ILE A 220 36.78 -61.54 13.59
C ILE A 220 35.99 -60.95 14.77
N GLY A 221 36.37 -61.24 16.01
CA GLY A 221 35.80 -60.64 17.23
C GLY A 221 35.99 -59.13 17.28
N SER A 222 37.19 -58.65 16.93
CA SER A 222 37.47 -57.20 16.81
C SER A 222 36.57 -56.53 15.76
N LEU A 223 36.44 -57.13 14.57
CA LEU A 223 35.59 -56.62 13.49
C LEU A 223 34.09 -56.71 13.81
N LEU A 224 33.65 -57.73 14.57
CA LEU A 224 32.28 -57.84 15.06
C LEU A 224 31.97 -56.76 16.09
N HIS A 225 32.87 -56.51 17.02
CA HIS A 225 32.70 -55.45 18.02
C HIS A 225 32.77 -54.05 17.38
N GLU A 226 33.66 -53.82 16.41
CA GLU A 226 33.68 -52.61 15.59
C GLU A 226 32.35 -52.42 14.84
N ASN A 227 31.78 -53.49 14.28
CA ASN A 227 30.49 -53.45 13.59
C ASN A 227 29.33 -53.15 14.56
N GLU A 228 29.30 -53.70 15.77
CA GLU A 228 28.34 -53.30 16.81
C GLU A 228 28.48 -51.81 17.19
N GLN A 229 29.71 -51.32 17.43
CA GLN A 229 29.95 -49.90 17.71
C GLN A 229 29.50 -49.00 16.55
N LEU A 230 29.78 -49.40 15.30
CA LEU A 230 29.34 -48.69 14.10
C LEU A 230 27.82 -48.71 13.94
N GLN A 231 27.14 -49.80 14.31
CA GLN A 231 25.67 -49.87 14.33
C GLN A 231 25.07 -48.95 15.41
N GLY A 232 25.69 -48.87 16.60
CA GLY A 232 25.33 -47.91 17.63
C GLY A 232 25.47 -46.46 17.15
N LEU A 233 26.66 -46.11 16.62
CA LEU A 233 26.92 -44.80 16.01
C LEU A 233 25.94 -44.48 14.87
N LEU A 234 25.60 -45.46 14.02
CA LEU A 234 24.63 -45.28 12.94
C LEU A 234 23.21 -45.04 13.47
N ALA A 235 22.82 -45.73 14.54
CA ALA A 235 21.53 -45.50 15.22
C ALA A 235 21.46 -44.09 15.81
N ASP A 236 22.51 -43.65 16.52
CA ASP A 236 22.61 -42.30 17.08
C ASP A 236 22.56 -41.23 15.98
N LYS A 237 23.37 -41.38 14.91
CA LYS A 237 23.34 -40.47 13.76
C LYS A 237 21.97 -40.44 13.08
N LYS A 238 21.26 -41.57 13.01
CA LYS A 238 19.89 -41.67 12.48
C LYS A 238 18.86 -40.98 13.39
N MET A 239 19.07 -40.98 14.71
CA MET A 239 18.23 -40.22 15.66
C MET A 239 18.51 -38.72 15.60
N VAL A 240 19.79 -38.31 15.50
CA VAL A 240 20.17 -36.90 15.27
C VAL A 240 19.61 -36.39 13.94
N ALA A 241 19.68 -37.18 12.86
CA ALA A 241 19.12 -36.82 11.56
C ALA A 241 17.59 -36.61 11.61
N LYS A 242 16.84 -37.48 12.32
CA LYS A 242 15.40 -37.29 12.57
C LYS A 242 15.13 -35.99 13.34
N HIS A 243 15.89 -35.71 14.40
CA HIS A 243 15.73 -34.51 15.21
C HIS A 243 15.99 -33.24 14.39
N LEU A 244 17.09 -33.20 13.61
CA LEU A 244 17.38 -32.09 12.71
C LEU A 244 16.29 -31.92 11.64
N SER A 245 15.78 -33.01 11.06
CA SER A 245 14.68 -32.95 10.09
C SER A 245 13.38 -32.38 10.71
N LEU A 246 13.07 -32.69 11.97
CA LEU A 246 11.95 -32.08 12.70
C LEU A 246 12.19 -30.59 12.98
N GLN A 247 13.42 -30.19 13.32
CA GLN A 247 13.77 -28.78 13.52
C GLN A 247 13.70 -27.96 12.22
N VAL A 248 14.13 -28.53 11.08
CA VAL A 248 13.98 -27.90 9.76
C VAL A 248 12.50 -27.71 9.43
N LEU A 249 11.67 -28.73 9.59
CA LEU A 249 10.24 -28.66 9.25
C LEU A 249 9.46 -27.68 10.17
N ASP A 250 9.86 -27.56 11.43
CA ASP A 250 9.33 -26.52 12.34
C ASP A 250 9.83 -25.10 11.98
N ALA A 251 11.09 -24.96 11.54
CA ALA A 251 11.62 -23.69 11.03
C ALA A 251 10.92 -23.27 9.73
N GLU A 252 10.69 -24.19 8.79
CA GLU A 252 9.91 -23.96 7.57
C GLU A 252 8.48 -23.50 7.89
N ARG A 253 7.80 -24.17 8.84
CA ARG A 253 6.47 -23.73 9.31
C ARG A 253 6.51 -22.32 9.88
N LYS A 254 7.54 -21.97 10.66
CA LYS A 254 7.72 -20.62 11.23
C LYS A 254 8.01 -19.58 10.15
N MET A 255 8.82 -19.90 9.15
CA MET A 255 9.07 -19.02 7.99
C MET A 255 7.79 -18.79 7.17
N ALA A 256 7.00 -19.83 6.90
CA ALA A 256 5.72 -19.71 6.22
C ALA A 256 4.70 -18.86 7.02
N GLN A 257 4.64 -19.06 8.35
CA GLN A 257 3.83 -18.24 9.27
C GLN A 257 4.28 -16.76 9.26
N HIS A 258 5.59 -16.49 9.21
CA HIS A 258 6.15 -15.15 9.09
C HIS A 258 5.78 -14.51 7.76
N SER A 259 6.08 -15.19 6.64
CA SER A 259 5.77 -14.71 5.28
C SER A 259 4.28 -14.38 5.08
N LEU A 260 3.38 -15.20 5.62
CA LEU A 260 1.93 -14.92 5.62
C LEU A 260 1.55 -13.68 6.46
N SER A 261 2.30 -13.40 7.52
CA SER A 261 2.06 -12.23 8.39
C SER A 261 2.66 -10.96 7.79
N GLU A 262 3.84 -11.07 7.20
CA GLU A 262 4.53 -10.05 6.42
C GLU A 262 3.71 -9.63 5.20
N LEU A 263 3.13 -10.56 4.45
CA LEU A 263 2.20 -10.28 3.34
C LEU A 263 0.93 -9.54 3.80
N LYS A 264 0.47 -9.75 5.04
CA LYS A 264 -0.65 -8.97 5.61
C LYS A 264 -0.21 -7.55 5.99
N LEU A 265 0.99 -7.39 6.54
CA LEU A 265 1.55 -6.08 6.87
C LEU A 265 1.81 -5.26 5.60
N VAL A 266 2.39 -5.86 4.55
CA VAL A 266 2.56 -5.19 3.23
C VAL A 266 1.22 -4.68 2.71
N LYS A 267 0.16 -5.50 2.70
CA LYS A 267 -1.19 -5.07 2.28
C LYS A 267 -1.81 -3.98 3.15
N GLN A 268 -1.46 -3.93 4.44
CA GLN A 268 -1.87 -2.83 5.32
C GLN A 268 -1.09 -1.54 5.04
N VAL A 269 0.22 -1.64 4.78
CA VAL A 269 1.05 -0.49 4.37
C VAL A 269 0.61 0.05 3.01
N GLU A 270 0.32 -0.82 2.04
CA GLU A 270 -0.28 -0.45 0.75
C GLU A 270 -1.60 0.31 0.96
N LYS A 271 -2.54 -0.24 1.75
CA LYS A 271 -3.82 0.41 2.04
C LYS A 271 -3.64 1.79 2.68
N LEU A 272 -2.80 1.89 3.72
CA LEU A 272 -2.49 3.16 4.39
C LEU A 272 -1.79 4.16 3.47
N SER A 273 -1.00 3.69 2.50
CA SER A 273 -0.34 4.56 1.50
C SER A 273 -1.32 5.14 0.48
N HIS A 274 -2.42 4.45 0.17
CA HIS A 274 -3.50 5.03 -0.65
C HIS A 274 -4.29 6.05 0.18
N GLU A 275 -4.70 5.69 1.40
CA GLU A 275 -5.43 6.59 2.31
C GLU A 275 -4.65 7.88 2.63
N LEU A 276 -3.31 7.80 2.70
CA LEU A 276 -2.44 8.97 2.88
C LEU A 276 -2.37 9.88 1.64
N GLU A 277 -2.38 9.31 0.43
CA GLU A 277 -2.36 10.09 -0.81
C GLU A 277 -3.74 10.72 -1.08
N ASP A 278 -4.82 10.01 -0.79
CA ASP A 278 -6.20 10.53 -0.81
C ASP A 278 -6.35 11.73 0.14
N LEU A 279 -5.94 11.61 1.41
CA LEU A 279 -5.95 12.71 2.39
C LEU A 279 -5.08 13.91 1.97
N LYS A 280 -3.98 13.65 1.26
CA LYS A 280 -3.07 14.67 0.72
C LYS A 280 -3.70 15.41 -0.48
N ILE A 281 -4.47 14.72 -1.31
CA ILE A 281 -5.28 15.31 -2.38
C ILE A 281 -6.43 16.13 -1.77
N GLU A 282 -7.14 15.59 -0.77
CA GLU A 282 -8.21 16.30 -0.04
C GLU A 282 -7.69 17.61 0.59
N SER A 283 -6.56 17.55 1.29
CA SER A 283 -5.91 18.75 1.86
C SER A 283 -5.56 19.77 0.78
N HIS A 284 -5.01 19.35 -0.36
CA HIS A 284 -4.64 20.27 -1.44
C HIS A 284 -5.87 20.92 -2.10
N ILE A 285 -6.95 20.16 -2.30
CA ILE A 285 -8.23 20.69 -2.80
C ILE A 285 -8.81 21.70 -1.80
N LYS A 286 -8.75 21.39 -0.49
CA LYS A 286 -9.19 22.30 0.57
C LYS A 286 -8.39 23.61 0.58
N ASP A 287 -7.06 23.54 0.49
CA ASP A 287 -6.19 24.72 0.41
C ASP A 287 -6.50 25.58 -0.83
N LEU A 288 -6.80 24.93 -1.98
CA LEU A 288 -7.21 25.62 -3.21
C LEU A 288 -8.59 26.29 -3.09
N LEU A 289 -9.55 25.66 -2.40
CA LEU A 289 -10.88 26.23 -2.14
C LEU A 289 -10.83 27.40 -1.15
N GLU A 290 -9.98 27.33 -0.12
CA GLU A 290 -9.72 28.47 0.79
C GLU A 290 -9.07 29.63 0.02
N LEU A 291 -8.12 29.35 -0.89
CA LEU A 291 -7.51 30.39 -1.74
C LEU A 291 -8.48 30.97 -2.79
N SER A 292 -9.40 30.18 -3.35
CA SER A 292 -10.37 30.68 -4.33
C SER A 292 -11.47 31.52 -3.68
N THR A 293 -11.99 31.08 -2.53
CA THR A 293 -13.00 31.84 -1.76
C THR A 293 -12.41 33.11 -1.17
N LEU A 294 -11.17 33.10 -0.68
CA LEU A 294 -10.47 34.32 -0.28
C LEU A 294 -10.30 35.29 -1.45
N ARG A 295 -9.92 34.80 -2.65
CA ARG A 295 -9.81 35.63 -3.84
C ARG A 295 -11.15 36.25 -4.22
N GLU A 296 -12.20 35.45 -4.34
CA GLU A 296 -13.54 35.94 -4.66
C GLU A 296 -14.02 37.02 -3.67
N VAL A 297 -13.73 36.86 -2.37
CA VAL A 297 -14.02 37.89 -1.36
C VAL A 297 -13.19 39.16 -1.58
N PHE A 298 -11.90 39.06 -1.90
CA PHE A 298 -11.07 40.24 -2.22
C PHE A 298 -11.50 40.93 -3.51
N ASP A 299 -11.75 40.19 -4.59
CA ASP A 299 -12.23 40.70 -5.87
C ASP A 299 -13.57 41.45 -5.68
N ASN A 300 -14.49 40.91 -4.86
CA ASN A 300 -15.74 41.60 -4.50
C ASN A 300 -15.51 42.89 -3.69
N TYR A 301 -14.55 42.91 -2.76
CA TYR A 301 -14.19 44.13 -2.02
C TYR A 301 -13.53 45.18 -2.91
N GLU A 302 -12.68 44.78 -3.87
CA GLU A 302 -12.03 45.68 -4.83
C GLU A 302 -13.08 46.34 -5.75
N ASN A 303 -14.01 45.54 -6.31
CA ASN A 303 -15.15 46.07 -7.07
C ASN A 303 -16.01 47.05 -6.24
N HIS A 304 -16.32 46.74 -4.98
CA HIS A 304 -17.08 47.66 -4.11
C HIS A 304 -16.33 48.95 -3.76
N ILE A 305 -14.99 48.91 -3.70
CA ILE A 305 -14.17 50.12 -3.52
C ILE A 305 -14.21 50.97 -4.80
N ASP A 306 -14.12 50.36 -5.98
CA ASP A 306 -14.18 51.08 -7.26
C ASP A 306 -15.57 51.63 -7.59
N ASP A 307 -16.65 50.96 -7.21
CA ASP A 307 -18.01 51.51 -7.25
C ASP A 307 -18.14 52.75 -6.34
N ALA A 308 -17.61 52.68 -5.11
CA ALA A 308 -17.63 53.79 -4.16
C ALA A 308 -16.74 54.97 -4.61
N ASN A 309 -15.60 54.69 -5.25
CA ASN A 309 -14.73 55.71 -5.87
C ASN A 309 -15.44 56.41 -7.05
N GLN A 310 -16.23 55.67 -7.84
CA GLN A 310 -17.07 56.23 -8.91
C GLN A 310 -18.21 57.09 -8.35
N GLU A 311 -18.85 56.67 -7.26
CA GLU A 311 -19.85 57.51 -6.58
C GLU A 311 -19.22 58.78 -5.96
N GLU A 312 -18.05 58.70 -5.31
CA GLU A 312 -17.36 59.89 -4.79
C GLU A 312 -17.02 60.86 -5.92
N THR A 313 -16.42 60.38 -7.01
CA THR A 313 -16.02 61.25 -8.14
C THR A 313 -17.22 61.91 -8.80
N PHE A 314 -18.33 61.19 -9.03
CA PHE A 314 -19.58 61.77 -9.53
C PHE A 314 -20.17 62.82 -8.58
N LEU A 315 -20.25 62.54 -7.26
CA LEU A 315 -20.75 63.49 -6.27
C LEU A 315 -19.85 64.74 -6.16
N ARG A 316 -18.54 64.57 -6.36
CA ARG A 316 -17.54 65.63 -6.35
C ARG A 316 -17.65 66.55 -7.56
N GLU A 317 -17.89 66.01 -8.76
CA GLU A 317 -18.19 66.79 -9.97
C GLU A 317 -19.52 67.55 -9.82
N LEU A 318 -20.58 66.88 -9.35
CA LEU A 318 -21.88 67.50 -9.08
C LEU A 318 -21.79 68.63 -8.05
N LEU A 319 -20.95 68.49 -7.01
CA LEU A 319 -20.72 69.53 -6.02
C LEU A 319 -20.07 70.78 -6.65
N VAL A 320 -19.08 70.60 -7.53
CA VAL A 320 -18.44 71.70 -8.26
C VAL A 320 -19.43 72.40 -9.20
N GLU A 321 -20.27 71.65 -9.93
CA GLU A 321 -21.33 72.23 -10.79
C GLU A 321 -22.31 73.10 -9.97
N LYS A 322 -22.64 72.68 -8.74
CA LYS A 322 -23.55 73.41 -7.85
C LYS A 322 -22.87 74.61 -7.18
N GLU A 323 -21.58 74.54 -6.88
CA GLU A 323 -20.80 75.68 -6.39
C GLU A 323 -20.65 76.76 -7.47
N GLU A 324 -20.38 76.39 -8.73
CA GLU A 324 -20.35 77.32 -9.86
C GLU A 324 -21.73 77.99 -10.10
N GLN A 325 -22.82 77.22 -10.07
CA GLN A 325 -24.19 77.76 -10.17
C GLN A 325 -24.52 78.73 -9.02
N LEU A 326 -24.09 78.43 -7.79
CA LEU A 326 -24.25 79.33 -6.65
C LEU A 326 -23.42 80.62 -6.79
N SER A 327 -22.22 80.52 -7.37
CA SER A 327 -21.37 81.69 -7.65
C SER A 327 -22.03 82.63 -8.67
N ILE A 328 -22.51 82.09 -9.79
CA ILE A 328 -23.24 82.86 -10.83
C ILE A 328 -24.49 83.52 -10.23
N MET A 329 -25.29 82.77 -9.45
CA MET A 329 -26.47 83.32 -8.76
C MET A 329 -26.11 84.42 -7.74
N TYR A 330 -24.92 84.35 -7.12
CA TYR A 330 -24.45 85.38 -6.20
C TYR A 330 -24.06 86.66 -6.94
N GLU A 331 -23.34 86.55 -8.06
CA GLU A 331 -22.95 87.71 -8.90
C GLU A 331 -24.18 88.41 -9.49
N ASP A 332 -25.11 87.68 -10.09
CA ASP A 332 -26.38 88.24 -10.60
C ASP A 332 -27.17 88.93 -9.49
N ARG A 333 -27.20 88.36 -8.27
CA ARG A 333 -27.85 88.99 -7.11
C ARG A 333 -27.19 90.30 -6.69
N GLN A 334 -25.86 90.41 -6.75
CA GLN A 334 -25.16 91.65 -6.46
C GLN A 334 -25.39 92.69 -7.56
N LYS A 335 -25.43 92.28 -8.83
CA LYS A 335 -25.75 93.14 -9.97
C LYS A 335 -27.17 93.70 -9.87
N LEU A 336 -28.18 92.85 -9.65
CA LEU A 336 -29.57 93.25 -9.43
C LEU A 336 -29.71 94.20 -8.22
N LYS A 337 -28.95 93.98 -7.14
CA LYS A 337 -28.90 94.88 -5.99
C LYS A 337 -28.32 96.25 -6.34
N TYR A 338 -27.28 96.31 -7.18
CA TYR A 338 -26.70 97.55 -7.67
C TYR A 338 -27.65 98.31 -8.62
N GLU A 339 -28.30 97.62 -9.55
CA GLU A 339 -29.31 98.18 -10.45
C GLU A 339 -30.53 98.70 -9.66
N ASN A 340 -31.04 97.94 -8.68
CA ASN A 340 -32.11 98.40 -7.79
C ASN A 340 -31.72 99.64 -6.98
N ASN A 341 -30.48 99.71 -6.47
CA ASN A 341 -30.00 100.91 -5.77
C ASN A 341 -29.96 102.14 -6.68
N GLN A 342 -29.58 101.99 -7.95
CA GLN A 342 -29.64 103.08 -8.94
C GLN A 342 -31.09 103.49 -9.22
N LEU A 343 -32.00 102.54 -9.41
CA LEU A 343 -33.43 102.83 -9.61
C LEU A 343 -34.05 103.56 -8.42
N VAL A 344 -33.71 103.16 -7.19
CA VAL A 344 -34.14 103.87 -5.96
C VAL A 344 -33.58 105.29 -5.91
N ALA A 345 -32.32 105.51 -6.30
CA ALA A 345 -31.73 106.85 -6.37
C ALA A 345 -32.44 107.75 -7.41
N ILE A 346 -32.71 107.22 -8.61
CA ILE A 346 -33.42 107.91 -9.69
C ILE A 346 -34.87 108.22 -9.29
N ALA A 347 -35.57 107.26 -8.68
CA ALA A 347 -36.92 107.47 -8.16
C ALA A 347 -36.94 108.54 -7.05
N GLY A 348 -35.95 108.51 -6.15
CA GLY A 348 -35.77 109.52 -5.11
C GLY A 348 -35.55 110.94 -5.67
N SER A 349 -34.64 111.10 -6.64
CA SER A 349 -34.41 112.41 -7.28
C SER A 349 -35.63 112.90 -8.07
N THR A 350 -36.33 111.99 -8.77
CA THR A 350 -37.56 112.32 -9.51
C THR A 350 -38.68 112.75 -8.56
N LEU A 351 -38.83 112.09 -7.42
CA LEU A 351 -39.83 112.44 -6.41
C LEU A 351 -39.48 113.77 -5.70
N MET A 352 -38.20 114.05 -5.47
CA MET A 352 -37.75 115.35 -4.94
C MET A 352 -38.06 116.49 -5.95
N GLN A 353 -37.74 116.29 -7.24
CA GLN A 353 -38.09 117.25 -8.30
C GLN A 353 -39.61 117.44 -8.42
N HIS A 354 -40.40 116.39 -8.29
CA HIS A 354 -41.86 116.49 -8.27
C HIS A 354 -42.37 117.25 -7.04
N HIS A 355 -41.75 117.07 -5.87
CA HIS A 355 -42.09 117.82 -4.66
C HIS A 355 -41.78 119.32 -4.80
N GLU A 356 -40.61 119.68 -5.37
CA GLU A 356 -40.27 121.05 -5.71
C GLU A 356 -41.28 121.68 -6.68
N GLN A 357 -41.70 120.95 -7.72
CA GLN A 357 -42.74 121.41 -8.65
C GLN A 357 -44.11 121.59 -7.96
N VAL A 358 -44.51 120.67 -7.07
CA VAL A 358 -45.77 120.79 -6.32
C VAL A 358 -45.73 122.00 -5.38
N ASN A 359 -44.60 122.26 -4.71
CA ASN A 359 -44.44 123.45 -3.87
C ASN A 359 -44.53 124.74 -4.71
N LEU A 360 -43.88 124.78 -5.89
CA LEU A 360 -43.98 125.93 -6.82
C LEU A 360 -45.41 126.15 -7.34
N VAL A 361 -46.15 125.07 -7.65
CA VAL A 361 -47.56 125.15 -8.04
C VAL A 361 -48.44 125.65 -6.89
N ASN A 362 -48.16 125.20 -5.65
CA ASN A 362 -48.85 125.68 -4.45
C ASN A 362 -48.62 127.19 -4.23
N ASP A 363 -47.39 127.67 -4.38
CA ASP A 363 -47.08 129.09 -4.30
C ASP A 363 -47.76 129.89 -5.42
N LEU A 364 -47.79 129.37 -6.66
CA LEU A 364 -48.54 129.99 -7.75
C LEU A 364 -50.05 130.04 -7.47
N THR A 365 -50.64 129.04 -6.82
CA THR A 365 -52.05 129.12 -6.38
C THR A 365 -52.26 130.15 -5.27
N ASN A 366 -51.33 130.27 -4.31
CA ASN A 366 -51.39 131.28 -3.24
C ASN A 366 -51.27 132.72 -3.82
N PHE A 367 -50.41 132.93 -4.82
CA PHE A 367 -50.33 134.19 -5.55
C PHE A 367 -51.60 134.48 -6.35
N ARG A 368 -52.17 133.47 -7.02
CA ARG A 368 -53.42 133.62 -7.78
C ARG A 368 -54.61 133.94 -6.87
N GLU A 369 -54.70 133.35 -5.69
CA GLU A 369 -55.73 133.67 -4.69
C GLU A 369 -55.64 135.14 -4.26
N LYS A 370 -54.45 135.63 -3.93
CA LYS A 370 -54.22 137.05 -3.59
C LYS A 370 -54.53 138.01 -4.73
N VAL A 371 -54.31 137.61 -6.00
CA VAL A 371 -54.75 138.40 -7.16
C VAL A 371 -56.28 138.47 -7.21
N CYS A 372 -56.99 137.36 -6.99
CA CYS A 372 -58.46 137.37 -6.92
C CYS A 372 -59.00 138.23 -5.74
N GLU A 373 -58.36 138.19 -4.57
CA GLU A 373 -58.68 139.08 -3.44
C GLU A 373 -58.52 140.56 -3.85
N GLN A 374 -57.43 140.89 -4.54
CA GLN A 374 -57.15 142.25 -4.98
C GLN A 374 -58.11 142.72 -6.10
N GLU A 375 -58.51 141.83 -7.01
CA GLU A 375 -59.56 142.10 -8.01
C GLU A 375 -60.93 142.35 -7.36
N LEU A 376 -61.27 141.61 -6.31
CA LEU A 376 -62.51 141.83 -5.54
C LEU A 376 -62.52 143.21 -4.85
N LEU A 377 -61.43 143.61 -4.20
CA LEU A 377 -61.29 144.95 -3.60
C LEU A 377 -61.39 146.07 -4.64
N ILE A 378 -60.85 145.85 -5.85
CA ILE A 378 -60.98 146.81 -6.97
C ILE A 378 -62.44 146.89 -7.46
N LEU A 379 -63.17 145.78 -7.50
CA LEU A 379 -64.60 145.75 -7.85
C LEU A 379 -65.46 146.43 -6.78
N GLU A 380 -65.17 146.21 -5.50
CA GLU A 380 -65.84 146.86 -4.37
C GLU A 380 -65.65 148.38 -4.42
N SER A 381 -64.41 148.85 -4.48
CA SER A 381 -64.09 150.30 -4.58
C SER A 381 -64.68 150.95 -5.84
N LYS A 382 -64.75 150.21 -6.96
CA LYS A 382 -65.44 150.66 -8.18
C LYS A 382 -66.96 150.76 -7.97
N SER A 383 -67.56 149.88 -7.16
CA SER A 383 -68.98 149.97 -6.81
C SER A 383 -69.26 151.16 -5.88
N GLU A 384 -68.40 151.43 -4.90
CA GLU A 384 -68.45 152.63 -4.06
C GLU A 384 -68.31 153.91 -4.89
N SER A 385 -67.37 153.94 -5.83
CA SER A 385 -67.17 155.08 -6.74
C SER A 385 -68.40 155.34 -7.62
N ASN A 386 -69.06 154.29 -8.10
CA ASN A 386 -70.34 154.42 -8.82
C ASN A 386 -71.48 154.90 -7.92
N SER A 387 -71.54 154.45 -6.66
CA SER A 387 -72.52 154.91 -5.67
C SER A 387 -72.33 156.39 -5.33
N MET A 388 -71.09 156.81 -5.05
CA MET A 388 -70.67 158.20 -4.84
C MET A 388 -71.06 159.09 -6.04
N LYS A 389 -70.86 158.58 -7.26
CA LYS A 389 -71.27 159.25 -8.50
C LYS A 389 -72.79 159.37 -8.63
N SER A 390 -73.57 158.36 -8.22
CA SER A 390 -75.04 158.44 -8.19
C SER A 390 -75.52 159.50 -7.19
N SER A 391 -74.96 159.50 -5.97
CA SER A 391 -75.28 160.49 -4.95
C SER A 391 -74.93 161.92 -5.39
N LEU A 392 -73.83 162.11 -6.13
CA LEU A 392 -73.51 163.39 -6.77
C LEU A 392 -74.53 163.80 -7.85
N TYR A 393 -75.05 162.86 -8.65
CA TYR A 393 -76.13 163.14 -9.60
C TYR A 393 -77.45 163.50 -8.91
N GLU A 394 -77.80 162.83 -7.81
CA GLU A 394 -78.97 163.15 -6.99
C GLU A 394 -78.86 164.53 -6.34
N ALA A 395 -77.70 164.86 -5.76
CA ALA A 395 -77.43 166.20 -5.22
C ALA A 395 -77.49 167.28 -6.31
N LEU A 396 -77.01 167.00 -7.53
CA LEU A 396 -77.09 167.90 -8.66
C LEU A 396 -78.54 168.05 -9.19
N GLN A 397 -79.38 167.03 -9.07
CA GLN A 397 -80.83 167.17 -9.28
C GLN A 397 -81.48 168.03 -8.20
N GLN A 398 -81.18 167.83 -6.91
CA GLN A 398 -81.71 168.65 -5.82
C GLN A 398 -81.33 170.14 -5.98
N ILE A 399 -80.09 170.43 -6.39
CA ILE A 399 -79.64 171.80 -6.72
C ILE A 399 -80.47 172.40 -7.86
N ASN A 400 -80.84 171.60 -8.89
CA ASN A 400 -81.72 172.07 -9.96
C ASN A 400 -83.17 172.27 -9.51
N VAL A 401 -83.69 171.47 -8.57
CA VAL A 401 -85.01 171.68 -7.96
C VAL A 401 -85.02 173.00 -7.18
N CYS A 402 -84.06 173.23 -6.28
CA CYS A 402 -83.97 174.51 -5.56
C CYS A 402 -83.74 175.70 -6.51
N LYS A 403 -83.06 175.52 -7.64
CA LYS A 403 -82.94 176.55 -8.69
C LYS A 403 -84.29 176.86 -9.36
N GLN A 404 -85.16 175.87 -9.55
CA GLN A 404 -86.53 176.07 -10.03
C GLN A 404 -87.42 176.73 -8.97
N GLU A 405 -87.28 176.37 -7.70
CA GLU A 405 -87.97 177.04 -6.57
C GLU A 405 -87.56 178.52 -6.46
N ILE A 406 -86.27 178.82 -6.61
CA ILE A 406 -85.76 180.21 -6.64
C ILE A 406 -86.34 180.99 -7.84
N HIS A 407 -86.47 180.36 -9.01
CA HIS A 407 -87.18 180.98 -10.14
C HIS A 407 -88.65 181.25 -9.80
N GLY A 408 -89.39 180.27 -9.28
CA GLY A 408 -90.79 180.46 -8.87
C GLY A 408 -90.98 181.54 -7.82
N LEU A 409 -90.05 181.69 -6.86
CA LEU A 409 -90.05 182.80 -5.89
C LEU A 409 -89.73 184.15 -6.56
N THR A 410 -88.85 184.18 -7.56
CA THR A 410 -88.51 185.38 -8.33
C THR A 410 -89.68 185.86 -9.19
N ASP A 411 -90.39 184.93 -9.84
CA ASP A 411 -91.56 185.23 -10.68
C ASP A 411 -92.75 185.70 -9.83
N ASN A 412 -92.94 185.13 -8.63
CA ASN A 412 -93.91 185.66 -7.66
C ASN A 412 -93.53 187.07 -7.18
N LEU A 413 -92.23 187.36 -6.98
CA LEU A 413 -91.77 188.69 -6.57
C LEU A 413 -91.98 189.75 -7.66
N THR A 414 -91.78 189.40 -8.94
CA THR A 414 -92.04 190.34 -10.06
C THR A 414 -93.54 190.57 -10.27
N ALA A 415 -94.37 189.53 -10.17
CA ALA A 415 -95.83 189.68 -10.19
C ALA A 415 -96.33 190.58 -9.04
N MET A 416 -95.81 190.38 -7.83
CA MET A 416 -96.10 191.22 -6.65
C MET A 416 -95.63 192.66 -6.82
N SER A 417 -94.51 192.89 -7.53
CA SER A 417 -94.00 194.23 -7.82
C SER A 417 -94.78 194.98 -8.91
N ILE A 418 -95.45 194.28 -9.83
CA ILE A 418 -96.32 194.89 -10.85
C ILE A 418 -97.65 195.31 -10.21
N ALA A 419 -98.27 194.42 -9.44
CA ALA A 419 -99.51 194.69 -8.70
C ALA A 419 -99.37 195.82 -7.66
N LEU A 420 -98.15 196.17 -7.24
CA LEU A 420 -97.86 197.26 -6.31
C LEU A 420 -97.92 198.66 -6.95
N GLU A 421 -97.71 198.78 -8.27
CA GLU A 421 -97.68 200.08 -8.95
C GLU A 421 -99.05 200.46 -9.54
N GLU A 422 -99.77 199.50 -10.13
CA GLU A 422 -101.16 199.70 -10.60
C GLU A 422 -102.11 200.06 -9.44
N ALA A 423 -101.79 199.66 -8.21
CA ALA A 423 -102.56 199.98 -7.01
C ALA A 423 -102.41 201.44 -6.51
N LYS A 424 -101.49 202.24 -7.04
CA LYS A 424 -101.25 203.63 -6.57
C LYS A 424 -102.16 204.68 -7.20
N GLU A 425 -102.70 204.44 -8.40
CA GLU A 425 -103.29 205.50 -9.24
C GLU A 425 -104.83 205.62 -9.13
N GLN A 426 -105.49 204.75 -8.37
CA GLN A 426 -106.97 204.69 -8.31
C GLN A 426 -107.60 204.78 -6.91
N ASN A 427 -106.84 205.03 -5.83
CA ASN A 427 -107.49 205.17 -4.51
C ASN A 427 -106.91 206.22 -3.56
N ALA A 428 -106.86 207.47 -4.01
CA ALA A 428 -106.93 208.63 -3.12
C ALA A 428 -108.39 208.86 -2.62
N SER A 429 -109.09 207.81 -2.14
CA SER A 429 -110.52 207.86 -1.79
C SER A 429 -111.04 206.80 -0.78
N LEU A 430 -110.29 206.50 0.30
CA LEU A 430 -110.82 206.20 1.67
C LEU A 430 -111.66 204.89 1.89
N ASP A 431 -111.45 203.96 2.85
CA ASP A 431 -110.36 203.61 3.80
C ASP A 431 -110.64 202.21 4.51
N ALA A 432 -109.61 201.54 5.09
CA ALA A 432 -109.57 200.49 6.18
C ALA A 432 -109.95 198.93 6.04
N THR A 433 -109.05 198.02 6.57
CA THR A 433 -109.17 196.57 7.11
C THR A 433 -109.21 195.29 6.17
N ILE A 434 -109.00 193.97 6.53
CA ILE A 434 -108.15 193.08 7.46
C ILE A 434 -108.55 191.52 7.26
N GLN A 435 -107.99 190.30 7.63
CA GLN A 435 -106.80 189.62 8.29
C GLN A 435 -106.71 188.03 8.06
N GLU A 436 -105.55 187.34 8.28
CA GLU A 436 -105.27 185.85 8.64
C GLU A 436 -105.43 184.60 7.66
N MET A 437 -105.05 183.29 7.93
CA MET A 437 -103.83 182.53 8.47
C MET A 437 -103.99 180.92 8.54
N LYS A 438 -102.90 180.08 8.69
CA LYS A 438 -102.74 178.63 9.24
C LYS A 438 -102.79 177.35 8.29
N LYS A 439 -102.32 176.07 8.53
CA LYS A 439 -101.13 175.36 9.22
C LYS A 439 -101.10 173.75 9.18
N THR A 440 -99.93 173.02 9.13
CA THR A 440 -99.58 171.54 9.50
C THR A 440 -99.87 170.33 8.51
N SER A 441 -99.41 169.01 8.53
CA SER A 441 -98.60 168.01 9.38
C SER A 441 -98.03 166.70 8.62
N ALA A 442 -97.55 165.58 9.29
CA ALA A 442 -96.91 164.27 8.76
C ALA A 442 -97.21 162.96 9.64
N PRO A 443 -96.58 161.69 9.68
CA PRO A 443 -95.41 160.93 9.03
C PRO A 443 -95.50 159.31 8.83
N SER A 444 -94.38 158.49 8.78
CA SER A 444 -94.15 156.98 9.09
C SER A 444 -94.08 155.84 7.96
N ILE A 445 -93.60 154.52 7.99
CA ILE A 445 -92.71 153.55 8.81
C ILE A 445 -92.42 152.07 8.19
N ASN A 446 -91.31 151.32 8.56
CA ASN A 446 -90.95 149.81 8.59
C ASN A 446 -90.45 148.83 7.40
N SER A 447 -90.05 147.54 7.69
CA SER A 447 -88.77 146.82 7.26
C SER A 447 -88.65 145.23 7.05
N HIS A 448 -87.53 144.72 6.43
CA HIS A 448 -86.86 143.32 6.47
C HIS A 448 -87.46 142.05 5.72
N LYS A 449 -86.88 140.81 5.51
CA LYS A 449 -85.55 140.04 5.36
C LYS A 449 -85.88 138.50 5.04
N GLY A 450 -85.14 137.45 4.56
CA GLY A 450 -83.77 137.05 4.00
C GLY A 450 -83.04 135.85 4.75
N GLN A 451 -82.35 134.77 4.24
CA GLN A 451 -82.00 134.10 2.93
C GLN A 451 -81.10 132.78 3.13
N ALA A 452 -81.12 131.67 2.31
CA ALA A 452 -80.17 130.48 2.34
C ALA A 452 -80.24 129.42 1.15
N GLY A 453 -79.22 128.54 0.92
CA GLY A 453 -79.41 127.16 0.31
C GLY A 453 -78.49 126.54 -0.79
N HIS A 454 -77.21 126.15 -0.57
CA HIS A 454 -76.36 125.51 -1.65
C HIS A 454 -75.40 124.33 -1.25
N LEU A 455 -75.51 123.74 -0.05
CA LEU A 455 -74.49 122.80 0.49
C LEU A 455 -74.79 121.30 0.25
N GLU A 456 -76.01 120.96 -0.18
CA GLU A 456 -76.57 119.60 0.02
C GLU A 456 -76.22 118.59 -1.10
N TYR A 457 -75.90 119.07 -2.31
CA TYR A 457 -75.66 118.22 -3.49
C TYR A 457 -74.33 117.43 -3.46
N ALA A 458 -73.30 118.00 -2.83
CA ALA A 458 -71.97 117.38 -2.74
C ALA A 458 -71.98 116.15 -1.80
N LEU A 459 -72.67 116.26 -0.67
CA LEU A 459 -72.72 115.25 0.39
C LEU A 459 -73.32 113.93 -0.12
N VAL A 460 -74.46 114.02 -0.82
CA VAL A 460 -75.18 112.90 -1.47
C VAL A 460 -74.32 112.18 -2.53
N SER A 461 -73.30 112.84 -3.08
CA SER A 461 -72.41 112.25 -4.09
C SER A 461 -71.30 111.39 -3.46
N MET A 462 -70.79 111.78 -2.29
CA MET A 462 -69.78 111.00 -1.57
C MET A 462 -70.36 109.72 -0.93
N GLU A 463 -71.59 109.77 -0.40
CA GLU A 463 -72.26 108.58 0.14
C GLU A 463 -72.45 107.47 -0.91
N LYS A 464 -72.82 107.84 -2.14
CA LYS A 464 -72.99 106.89 -3.26
C LYS A 464 -71.69 106.18 -3.60
N LEU A 465 -70.57 106.90 -3.63
CA LEU A 465 -69.25 106.33 -3.90
C LEU A 465 -68.82 105.37 -2.77
N SER A 466 -68.95 105.81 -1.51
CA SER A 466 -68.66 105.00 -0.33
C SER A 466 -69.44 103.67 -0.35
N LYS A 467 -70.75 103.73 -0.60
CA LYS A 467 -71.60 102.54 -0.70
C LYS A 467 -71.17 101.60 -1.84
N SER A 468 -70.78 102.13 -3.00
CA SER A 468 -70.28 101.32 -4.11
C SER A 468 -68.96 100.59 -3.80
N TYR A 469 -68.11 101.18 -2.96
CA TYR A 469 -66.86 100.56 -2.53
C TYR A 469 -67.11 99.38 -1.57
N SER A 470 -67.99 99.54 -0.57
CA SER A 470 -68.38 98.44 0.33
C SER A 470 -69.11 97.31 -0.41
N ASP A 471 -69.91 97.63 -1.43
CA ASP A 471 -70.53 96.64 -2.33
C ASP A 471 -69.49 95.88 -3.18
N PHE A 472 -68.34 96.49 -3.50
CA PHE A 472 -67.23 95.82 -4.19
C PHE A 472 -66.41 94.95 -3.23
N GLU A 473 -66.04 95.47 -2.07
CA GLU A 473 -65.26 94.77 -1.03
C GLU A 473 -65.99 93.51 -0.54
N SER A 474 -67.29 93.61 -0.26
CA SER A 474 -68.12 92.46 0.12
C SER A 474 -68.23 91.39 -0.98
N ARG A 475 -68.32 91.78 -2.26
CA ARG A 475 -68.26 90.85 -3.40
C ARG A 475 -66.90 90.16 -3.50
N LEU A 476 -65.79 90.90 -3.30
CA LEU A 476 -64.43 90.37 -3.34
C LEU A 476 -64.21 89.34 -2.22
N ALA A 477 -64.56 89.68 -0.98
CA ALA A 477 -64.49 88.77 0.16
C ALA A 477 -65.34 87.50 -0.04
N GLN A 478 -66.56 87.64 -0.57
CA GLN A 478 -67.42 86.50 -0.89
C GLN A 478 -66.89 85.67 -2.08
N SER A 479 -66.11 86.27 -2.99
CA SER A 479 -65.43 85.55 -4.07
C SER A 479 -64.25 84.72 -3.54
N MET A 480 -63.39 85.34 -2.71
CA MET A 480 -62.28 84.65 -2.03
C MET A 480 -62.79 83.46 -1.20
N LYS A 481 -63.83 83.67 -0.37
CA LYS A 481 -64.40 82.59 0.46
C LYS A 481 -65.00 81.44 -0.36
N ARG A 482 -65.56 81.69 -1.55
CA ARG A 482 -65.97 80.62 -2.48
C ARG A 482 -64.77 79.84 -3.01
N ASN A 483 -63.68 80.53 -3.36
CA ASN A 483 -62.47 79.89 -3.88
C ASN A 483 -61.75 79.07 -2.80
N GLU A 484 -61.67 79.57 -1.57
CA GLU A 484 -61.19 78.85 -0.38
C GLU A 484 -61.97 77.55 -0.17
N ILE A 485 -63.31 77.60 -0.12
CA ILE A 485 -64.16 76.41 0.02
C ILE A 485 -63.97 75.41 -1.13
N ARG A 486 -63.80 75.89 -2.37
CA ARG A 486 -63.49 75.02 -3.53
C ARG A 486 -62.13 74.34 -3.40
N LEU A 487 -61.10 75.08 -2.96
CA LEU A 487 -59.74 74.58 -2.84
C LEU A 487 -59.62 73.56 -1.70
N THR A 488 -60.25 73.83 -0.55
CA THR A 488 -60.39 72.87 0.56
C THR A 488 -61.16 71.62 0.13
N ASN A 489 -62.24 71.74 -0.63
CA ASN A 489 -62.97 70.58 -1.17
C ASN A 489 -62.10 69.73 -2.12
N ILE A 490 -61.29 70.36 -2.97
CA ILE A 490 -60.32 69.67 -3.84
C ILE A 490 -59.27 68.93 -2.98
N ILE A 491 -58.71 69.55 -1.94
CA ILE A 491 -57.79 68.87 -1.00
C ILE A 491 -58.46 67.66 -0.33
N CYS A 492 -59.71 67.81 0.13
CA CYS A 492 -60.48 66.70 0.69
C CYS A 492 -60.72 65.55 -0.31
N GLN A 493 -60.82 65.84 -1.62
CA GLN A 493 -60.94 64.82 -2.68
C GLN A 493 -59.60 64.13 -3.00
N PHE A 494 -58.46 64.79 -2.77
CA PHE A 494 -57.14 64.15 -2.89
C PHE A 494 -56.80 63.21 -1.72
N ASN A 495 -57.32 63.45 -0.52
CA ASN A 495 -57.02 62.61 0.66
C ASN A 495 -57.33 61.10 0.46
N PRO A 496 -58.48 60.68 -0.12
CA PRO A 496 -58.72 59.29 -0.51
C PRO A 496 -57.68 58.72 -1.48
N LEU A 497 -57.19 59.52 -2.44
CA LEU A 497 -56.17 59.08 -3.39
C LEU A 497 -54.81 58.86 -2.69
N VAL A 498 -54.43 59.74 -1.76
CA VAL A 498 -53.24 59.57 -0.91
C VAL A 498 -53.34 58.29 -0.07
N GLN A 499 -54.52 57.99 0.49
CA GLN A 499 -54.76 56.75 1.23
C GLN A 499 -54.69 55.50 0.32
N GLN A 500 -55.22 55.56 -0.90
CA GLN A 500 -55.10 54.48 -1.88
C GLN A 500 -53.63 54.23 -2.27
N VAL A 501 -52.85 55.28 -2.53
CA VAL A 501 -51.40 55.17 -2.79
C VAL A 501 -50.66 54.56 -1.60
N ALA A 502 -51.00 54.92 -0.36
CA ALA A 502 -50.41 54.31 0.84
C ALA A 502 -50.77 52.82 0.99
N VAL A 503 -51.97 52.41 0.60
CA VAL A 503 -52.37 50.98 0.55
C VAL A 503 -51.65 50.23 -0.58
N LEU A 504 -51.47 50.87 -1.75
CA LEU A 504 -50.74 50.29 -2.87
C LEU A 504 -49.26 50.08 -2.53
N LYS A 505 -48.57 51.07 -1.95
CA LYS A 505 -47.18 50.92 -1.47
C LYS A 505 -47.02 49.82 -0.42
N LYS A 506 -48.02 49.60 0.45
CA LYS A 506 -48.02 48.45 1.36
C LYS A 506 -48.15 47.11 0.62
N LYS A 507 -49.03 47.02 -0.39
CA LYS A 507 -49.16 45.81 -1.23
C LYS A 507 -47.89 45.52 -2.04
N GLU A 508 -47.31 46.56 -2.64
CA GLU A 508 -46.03 46.51 -3.36
C GLU A 508 -44.92 45.93 -2.49
N PHE A 509 -44.76 46.44 -1.26
CA PHE A 509 -43.81 45.91 -0.28
C PHE A 509 -44.06 44.44 0.07
N TRP A 510 -45.32 44.06 0.34
CA TRP A 510 -45.69 42.65 0.59
C TRP A 510 -45.38 41.75 -0.61
N TYR A 511 -45.67 42.18 -1.84
CA TYR A 511 -45.34 41.41 -3.04
C TYR A 511 -43.84 41.29 -3.26
N LYS A 512 -43.04 42.33 -2.96
CA LYS A 512 -41.57 42.27 -3.00
C LYS A 512 -41.04 41.22 -2.03
N GLN A 513 -41.46 41.26 -0.76
CA GLN A 513 -41.06 40.26 0.24
C GLN A 513 -41.49 38.83 -0.14
N ILE A 514 -42.71 38.65 -0.66
CA ILE A 514 -43.20 37.32 -1.09
C ILE A 514 -42.39 36.80 -2.29
N LEU A 515 -41.96 37.67 -3.21
CA LEU A 515 -41.10 37.29 -4.32
C LEU A 515 -39.70 36.91 -3.84
N GLU A 516 -39.10 37.73 -2.97
CA GLU A 516 -37.79 37.51 -2.36
C GLU A 516 -37.71 36.18 -1.57
N ILE A 517 -38.73 35.88 -0.76
CA ILE A 517 -38.88 34.59 -0.07
C ILE A 517 -39.02 33.43 -1.06
N LYS A 518 -39.78 33.61 -2.16
CA LYS A 518 -39.90 32.58 -3.20
C LYS A 518 -38.58 32.32 -3.92
N CYS A 519 -37.82 33.36 -4.26
CA CYS A 519 -36.49 33.22 -4.86
C CYS A 519 -35.54 32.48 -3.93
N SER A 520 -35.48 32.84 -2.63
CA SER A 520 -34.66 32.13 -1.64
C SER A 520 -35.06 30.66 -1.47
N ASN A 521 -36.37 30.35 -1.53
CA ASN A 521 -36.84 28.97 -1.43
C ASN A 521 -36.59 28.16 -2.70
N LEU A 522 -36.66 28.78 -3.89
CA LEU A 522 -36.29 28.15 -5.15
C LEU A 522 -34.79 27.84 -5.20
N GLN A 523 -33.94 28.80 -4.86
CA GLN A 523 -32.48 28.61 -4.80
C GLN A 523 -32.06 27.50 -3.82
N LYS A 524 -32.79 27.32 -2.72
CA LYS A 524 -32.58 26.20 -1.78
C LYS A 524 -33.01 24.85 -2.37
N ALA A 525 -34.15 24.82 -3.07
CA ALA A 525 -34.62 23.60 -3.74
C ALA A 525 -33.75 23.22 -4.94
N GLU A 526 -33.17 24.20 -5.63
CA GLU A 526 -32.16 24.02 -6.68
C GLU A 526 -30.90 23.37 -6.08
N ALA A 527 -30.31 23.95 -5.04
CA ALA A 527 -29.16 23.37 -4.34
C ALA A 527 -29.45 21.99 -3.70
N GLU A 528 -30.68 21.73 -3.23
CA GLU A 528 -31.09 20.40 -2.74
C GLU A 528 -31.19 19.37 -3.87
N VAL A 529 -31.65 19.78 -5.06
CA VAL A 529 -31.66 18.95 -6.27
C VAL A 529 -30.25 18.70 -6.80
N ASP A 530 -29.35 19.67 -6.74
CA ASP A 530 -27.94 19.51 -7.13
C ASP A 530 -27.23 18.47 -6.23
N ILE A 531 -27.40 18.59 -4.89
CA ILE A 531 -26.86 17.62 -3.92
C ILE A 531 -27.43 16.21 -4.16
N LEU A 532 -28.73 16.09 -4.45
CA LEU A 532 -29.35 14.81 -4.80
C LEU A 532 -28.85 14.28 -6.16
N GLY A 533 -28.45 15.16 -7.08
CA GLY A 533 -27.76 14.81 -8.32
C GLY A 533 -26.40 14.18 -8.05
N ASP A 534 -25.57 14.83 -7.23
CA ASP A 534 -24.27 14.30 -6.79
C ASP A 534 -24.40 12.94 -6.08
N GLU A 535 -25.41 12.77 -5.21
CA GLU A 535 -25.69 11.47 -4.57
C GLU A 535 -26.11 10.40 -5.60
N VAL A 536 -26.94 10.74 -6.58
CA VAL A 536 -27.35 9.81 -7.65
C VAL A 536 -26.17 9.42 -8.54
N ASP A 537 -25.30 10.35 -8.93
CA ASP A 537 -24.11 10.07 -9.73
C ASP A 537 -23.06 9.26 -8.94
N ALA A 538 -22.91 9.51 -7.63
CA ALA A 538 -22.10 8.67 -6.75
C ALA A 538 -22.65 7.24 -6.66
N LEU A 539 -23.97 7.08 -6.54
CA LEU A 539 -24.64 5.76 -6.55
C LEU A 539 -24.52 5.06 -7.90
N LEU A 540 -24.65 5.77 -9.03
CA LEU A 540 -24.42 5.24 -10.38
C LEU A 540 -22.96 4.82 -10.58
N SER A 541 -21.99 5.57 -10.05
CA SER A 541 -20.55 5.23 -10.05
C SER A 541 -20.28 3.95 -9.25
N ILE A 542 -20.89 3.79 -8.07
CA ILE A 542 -20.82 2.56 -7.27
C ILE A 542 -21.48 1.39 -8.02
N LEU A 543 -22.66 1.61 -8.61
CA LEU A 543 -23.39 0.61 -9.37
C LEU A 543 -22.62 0.14 -10.62
N GLY A 544 -21.93 1.05 -11.29
CA GLY A 544 -21.02 0.75 -12.41
C GLY A 544 -19.82 -0.11 -11.98
N LYS A 545 -19.22 0.18 -10.82
CA LYS A 545 -18.14 -0.65 -10.24
C LYS A 545 -18.64 -2.05 -9.89
N ILE A 546 -19.85 -2.17 -9.33
CA ILE A 546 -20.51 -3.46 -9.06
C ILE A 546 -20.81 -4.22 -10.36
N TYR A 547 -21.31 -3.53 -11.39
CA TYR A 547 -21.56 -4.12 -12.70
C TYR A 547 -20.29 -4.69 -13.34
N ILE A 548 -19.19 -3.93 -13.35
CA ILE A 548 -17.89 -4.39 -13.88
C ILE A 548 -17.38 -5.62 -13.09
N ALA A 549 -17.52 -5.63 -11.77
CA ALA A 549 -17.13 -6.78 -10.95
C ALA A 549 -17.99 -8.02 -11.25
N LEU A 550 -19.32 -7.87 -11.34
CA LEU A 550 -20.23 -8.98 -11.66
C LEU A 550 -20.04 -9.50 -13.08
N ASP A 551 -19.76 -8.62 -14.07
CA ASP A 551 -19.50 -9.05 -15.45
C ASP A 551 -18.15 -9.78 -15.57
N HIS A 552 -17.12 -9.36 -14.82
CA HIS A 552 -15.87 -10.12 -14.72
C HIS A 552 -16.08 -11.56 -14.23
N TYR A 553 -17.01 -11.77 -13.28
CA TYR A 553 -17.40 -13.10 -12.81
C TYR A 553 -18.56 -13.75 -13.61
N SER A 554 -19.07 -13.10 -14.66
CA SER A 554 -20.15 -13.58 -15.55
C SER A 554 -19.97 -15.03 -16.04
N PRO A 555 -18.76 -15.51 -16.42
CA PRO A 555 -18.57 -16.91 -16.82
C PRO A 555 -18.99 -17.93 -15.75
N VAL A 556 -18.85 -17.60 -14.47
CA VAL A 556 -19.24 -18.45 -13.33
C VAL A 556 -20.68 -18.16 -12.92
N LEU A 557 -21.09 -16.89 -12.93
CA LEU A 557 -22.41 -16.45 -12.48
C LEU A 557 -23.55 -16.79 -13.47
N LYS A 558 -23.24 -17.10 -14.73
CA LYS A 558 -24.20 -17.59 -15.74
C LYS A 558 -25.00 -18.84 -15.34
N HIS A 559 -24.54 -19.59 -14.33
CA HIS A 559 -25.29 -20.72 -13.76
C HIS A 559 -26.43 -20.29 -12.80
N TYR A 560 -26.57 -18.99 -12.49
CA TYR A 560 -27.58 -18.42 -11.61
C TYR A 560 -28.47 -17.42 -12.37
N PRO A 561 -29.68 -17.81 -12.84
CA PRO A 561 -30.51 -16.97 -13.71
C PRO A 561 -30.82 -15.58 -13.15
N GLY A 562 -31.22 -15.48 -11.88
CA GLY A 562 -31.56 -14.20 -11.25
C GLY A 562 -30.37 -13.23 -11.16
N VAL A 563 -29.13 -13.71 -11.11
CA VAL A 563 -27.94 -12.84 -11.17
C VAL A 563 -27.78 -12.24 -12.58
N THR A 564 -28.10 -13.01 -13.62
CA THR A 564 -28.08 -12.55 -15.02
C THR A 564 -29.21 -11.56 -15.30
N GLU A 565 -30.39 -11.76 -14.70
CA GLU A 565 -31.51 -10.81 -14.77
C GLU A 565 -31.17 -9.48 -14.08
N ILE A 566 -30.60 -9.52 -12.86
CA ILE A 566 -30.10 -8.33 -12.16
C ILE A 566 -29.03 -7.61 -12.99
N LEU A 567 -28.08 -8.35 -13.58
CA LEU A 567 -27.01 -7.76 -14.39
C LEU A 567 -27.56 -7.03 -15.64
N ASN A 568 -28.62 -7.53 -16.26
CA ASN A 568 -29.32 -6.83 -17.34
C ASN A 568 -30.10 -5.59 -16.86
N LEU A 569 -30.80 -5.67 -15.72
CA LEU A 569 -31.51 -4.53 -15.12
C LEU A 569 -30.55 -3.39 -14.73
N VAL A 570 -29.39 -3.75 -14.17
CA VAL A 570 -28.32 -2.80 -13.88
C VAL A 570 -27.74 -2.21 -15.16
N GLN A 571 -27.55 -3.00 -16.22
CA GLN A 571 -27.06 -2.49 -17.51
C GLN A 571 -28.06 -1.50 -18.15
N LYS A 572 -29.38 -1.69 -18.00
CA LYS A 572 -30.39 -0.72 -18.41
C LYS A 572 -30.26 0.60 -17.63
N ALA A 573 -30.25 0.50 -16.30
CA ALA A 573 -30.20 1.66 -15.42
C ALA A 573 -28.96 2.54 -15.68
N LEU A 574 -27.80 1.92 -15.88
CA LEU A 574 -26.53 2.59 -16.22
C LEU A 574 -26.51 3.24 -17.62
N LYS A 575 -27.49 2.96 -18.49
CA LYS A 575 -27.68 3.64 -19.79
C LYS A 575 -28.79 4.70 -19.77
N GLY A 576 -29.49 4.89 -18.65
CA GLY A 576 -30.72 5.67 -18.60
C GLY A 576 -31.90 5.03 -19.34
N GLU A 577 -31.84 3.73 -19.66
CA GLU A 577 -32.98 3.00 -20.22
C GLU A 577 -34.03 2.77 -19.12
N SER A 578 -35.32 2.89 -19.46
CA SER A 578 -36.41 2.53 -18.54
C SER A 578 -36.33 1.05 -18.16
N ILE A 579 -36.27 0.80 -16.85
CA ILE A 579 -36.12 -0.52 -16.21
C ILE A 579 -37.32 -1.42 -16.56
#